data_AF-A0A363D5K0-F1
#
_entry.id   AF-A0A363D5K0-F1
#
_cell.length_a   1.000
_cell.length_b   1.000
_cell.length_c   1.000
_cell.angle_alpha   90.00
_cell.angle_beta   90.00
_cell.angle_gamma   90.00
#
_symmetry.space_group_name_H-M   'P 1'
#
loop_
_entity.id
_entity.type
_entity.pdbx_description
1 polymer ?
#
loop_
_entity_poly.entity_id
_entity_poly.type
_entity_poly.pdbx_seq_one_letter_code
_entity_poly.pdbx_strand_id
1 'polypeptide(L)'
;MQWNLKSHITDHSALTIDKLNLDFNESDSKNIHFTLSIDLCQLLINHNCKSQDDVDNLMKSFLKDLSTHSHTFEESKGKYINKNNETIQRRRVVQFDFTNALLAYHNSSSDNINSKNYSVEPHIHILFDKKKRTGIGYYQLRSAIEKISNKYGLIFNFQEETASLKDNSLALKNSNFSWFNKRASDMNFQKKVLNNATKLNLEIDDAIKNYKNTGNLQYYIKTMRDFSSRLSRQNLDFFYNSVNLKDTFPLFLSDSQKNSLKILHQGSHKDIYNLISNREDKIARAYVESRYGFNNIIIDEFKKRGVNFLNINLDSSNINLNINKKITSNDKYRKTLDYCYKQDFIQALIFAKNEKDLQNIMINLGYTDFKYKQQTINNKRSRMGFTFINSRKKIVTINYSSFNLSSKDIRSKLVENFNKNISYDVKELKSAIKNYSPKSLSKTNILFEEIYNFDTSYDLTKWYIKENSTTHNIELYNETTHIVDSGNILIVKKHEPKDLIDNAILLIDMAIAKGWELDEIEISGTDEFIKCIENEIQKRRDGHDSTAVDTILSDENLESNTNDLSMNTANGNNEKSVRSSLNL
;
A
#
# COMPACT_ATOMS: atom_id res chain seq x y z
N MET A 1 36.40 -11.53 -11.27
CA MET A 1 35.34 -10.84 -12.01
C MET A 1 34.63 -9.91 -11.04
N GLN A 2 34.71 -8.59 -11.26
CA GLN A 2 33.85 -7.65 -10.55
C GLN A 2 32.41 -7.81 -11.04
N TRP A 3 31.46 -7.75 -10.10
CA TRP A 3 30.03 -7.81 -10.38
C TRP A 3 29.63 -6.62 -11.26
N ASN A 4 28.94 -6.90 -12.36
CA ASN A 4 28.39 -5.92 -13.28
C ASN A 4 26.90 -6.25 -13.48
N LEU A 5 26.04 -5.27 -13.22
CA LEU A 5 24.59 -5.42 -13.26
C LEU A 5 24.08 -5.80 -14.65
N LYS A 6 24.61 -5.22 -15.72
CA LYS A 6 24.22 -5.58 -17.09
C LYS A 6 24.60 -7.02 -17.39
N SER A 7 25.84 -7.41 -17.08
CA SER A 7 26.28 -8.80 -17.24
C SER A 7 25.37 -9.75 -16.48
N HIS A 8 25.01 -9.46 -15.23
CA HIS A 8 24.06 -10.25 -14.45
C HIS A 8 22.68 -10.37 -15.13
N ILE A 9 22.16 -9.29 -15.69
CA ILE A 9 20.85 -9.28 -16.35
C ILE A 9 20.89 -10.05 -17.68
N THR A 10 21.98 -9.98 -18.43
CA THR A 10 22.10 -10.69 -19.70
C THR A 10 22.48 -12.17 -19.53
N ASP A 11 23.17 -12.49 -18.43
CA ASP A 11 23.60 -13.85 -18.08
C ASP A 11 22.36 -14.73 -17.91
N HIS A 12 22.18 -15.69 -18.81
CA HIS A 12 21.05 -16.63 -18.86
C HIS A 12 19.66 -16.01 -19.02
N SER A 13 19.53 -14.84 -19.64
CA SER A 13 18.19 -14.41 -20.07
C SER A 13 17.64 -15.34 -21.17
N ALA A 14 16.35 -15.66 -21.11
CA ALA A 14 15.65 -16.37 -22.17
C ALA A 14 15.33 -15.45 -23.37
N LEU A 15 15.28 -14.13 -23.15
CA LEU A 15 15.22 -13.10 -24.17
C LEU A 15 15.83 -11.80 -23.62
N THR A 16 16.72 -11.18 -24.39
CA THR A 16 17.24 -9.83 -24.12
C THR A 16 16.92 -8.90 -25.30
N ILE A 17 16.48 -7.69 -24.98
CA ILE A 17 16.29 -6.57 -25.89
C ILE A 17 17.17 -5.43 -25.36
N ASP A 18 18.39 -5.34 -25.89
CA ASP A 18 19.35 -4.29 -25.52
C ASP A 18 19.23 -3.12 -26.48
N LYS A 19 18.73 -1.98 -25.98
CA LYS A 19 18.69 -0.69 -26.69
C LYS A 19 19.55 0.36 -25.99
N LEU A 20 20.46 -0.03 -25.10
CA LEU A 20 21.34 0.92 -24.41
C LEU A 20 22.32 1.56 -25.40
N ASN A 21 22.69 2.81 -25.15
CA ASN A 21 23.67 3.51 -25.98
C ASN A 21 25.08 2.90 -25.82
N LEU A 22 25.92 3.12 -26.83
CA LEU A 22 27.33 2.70 -26.81
C LEU A 22 28.15 3.32 -25.67
N ASP A 23 27.75 4.50 -25.17
CA ASP A 23 28.40 5.19 -24.05
C ASP A 23 27.84 4.79 -22.66
N PHE A 24 26.95 3.80 -22.60
CA PHE A 24 26.36 3.33 -21.35
C PHE A 24 27.45 2.75 -20.43
N ASN A 25 27.58 3.33 -19.24
CA ASN A 25 28.51 2.85 -18.22
C ASN A 25 27.84 1.80 -17.34
N GLU A 26 28.17 0.54 -17.58
CA GLU A 26 27.60 -0.63 -16.89
C GLU A 26 27.95 -0.68 -15.39
N SER A 27 29.01 0.01 -14.97
CA SER A 27 29.47 0.09 -13.58
C SER A 27 28.88 1.27 -12.81
N ASP A 28 28.04 2.10 -13.43
CA ASP A 28 27.46 3.27 -12.77
C ASP A 28 26.32 2.87 -11.83
N SER A 29 26.50 3.10 -10.54
CA SER A 29 25.51 2.81 -9.50
C SER A 29 24.25 3.69 -9.58
N LYS A 30 24.24 4.73 -10.43
CA LYS A 30 23.07 5.58 -10.68
C LYS A 30 22.17 5.05 -11.80
N ASN A 31 22.55 3.96 -12.46
CA ASN A 31 21.66 3.30 -13.41
C ASN A 31 20.40 2.81 -12.69
N ILE A 32 19.26 2.88 -13.37
CA ILE A 32 17.97 2.59 -12.76
C ILE A 32 17.56 1.17 -13.17
N HIS A 33 17.42 0.27 -12.20
CA HIS A 33 17.09 -1.14 -12.43
C HIS A 33 15.77 -1.52 -11.76
N PHE A 34 14.88 -2.14 -12.53
CA PHE A 34 13.61 -2.67 -12.06
C PHE A 34 13.56 -4.19 -12.29
N THR A 35 12.91 -4.88 -11.36
CA THR A 35 12.62 -6.32 -11.48
C THR A 35 11.12 -6.58 -11.27
N LEU A 36 10.53 -7.32 -12.20
CA LEU A 36 9.11 -7.66 -12.22
C LEU A 36 9.00 -9.19 -12.24
N SER A 37 8.40 -9.79 -11.22
CA SER A 37 8.18 -11.25 -11.20
C SER A 37 6.73 -11.56 -11.56
N ILE A 38 6.49 -12.75 -12.11
CA ILE A 38 5.16 -13.28 -12.33
C ILE A 38 5.05 -14.66 -11.69
N ASP A 39 3.92 -14.93 -11.04
CA ASP A 39 3.71 -16.25 -10.43
C ASP A 39 3.53 -17.27 -11.54
N LEU A 40 4.35 -18.33 -11.53
CA LEU A 40 4.24 -19.41 -12.50
C LEU A 40 2.85 -20.06 -12.45
N CYS A 41 2.28 -20.25 -11.25
CA CYS A 41 0.90 -20.74 -11.08
C CYS A 41 -0.15 -19.98 -11.89
N GLN A 42 -0.03 -18.66 -12.04
CA GLN A 42 -0.95 -17.87 -12.87
C GLN A 42 -0.80 -18.26 -14.34
N LEU A 43 0.43 -18.46 -14.82
CA LEU A 43 0.67 -18.87 -16.19
C LEU A 43 0.12 -20.28 -16.46
N LEU A 44 0.29 -21.19 -15.49
CA LEU A 44 -0.22 -22.56 -15.59
C LEU A 44 -1.75 -22.61 -15.59
N ILE A 45 -2.40 -21.92 -14.66
CA ILE A 45 -3.85 -22.01 -14.44
C ILE A 45 -4.62 -21.08 -15.40
N ASN A 46 -4.30 -19.79 -15.41
CA ASN A 46 -5.09 -18.79 -16.14
C ASN A 46 -4.75 -18.75 -17.63
N HIS A 47 -3.51 -19.08 -17.98
CA HIS A 47 -3.01 -19.04 -19.37
C HIS A 47 -2.78 -20.43 -19.97
N ASN A 48 -3.14 -21.50 -19.23
CA ASN A 48 -3.03 -22.89 -19.68
C ASN A 48 -1.64 -23.25 -20.23
N CYS A 49 -0.58 -22.64 -19.69
CA CYS A 49 0.79 -22.99 -20.05
C CYS A 49 1.10 -24.38 -19.49
N LYS A 50 1.44 -25.35 -20.34
CA LYS A 50 1.70 -26.74 -19.94
C LYS A 50 3.19 -27.09 -19.92
N SER A 51 4.02 -26.20 -20.45
CA SER A 51 5.46 -26.38 -20.60
C SER A 51 6.22 -25.07 -20.37
N GLN A 52 7.54 -25.16 -20.19
CA GLN A 52 8.41 -23.98 -20.15
C GLN A 52 8.39 -23.23 -21.49
N ASP A 53 8.18 -23.92 -22.62
CA ASP A 53 8.07 -23.28 -23.93
C ASP A 53 6.80 -22.42 -24.06
N ASP A 54 5.67 -22.89 -23.51
CA ASP A 54 4.43 -22.10 -23.48
C ASP A 54 4.62 -20.81 -22.67
N VAL A 55 5.24 -20.95 -21.49
CA VAL A 55 5.59 -19.81 -20.62
C VAL A 55 6.52 -18.85 -21.35
N ASP A 56 7.58 -19.37 -21.96
CA ASP A 56 8.56 -18.58 -22.71
C ASP A 56 7.89 -17.82 -23.87
N ASN A 57 7.04 -18.48 -24.65
CA ASN A 57 6.37 -17.86 -25.79
C ASN A 57 5.45 -16.70 -25.35
N LEU A 58 4.69 -16.90 -24.28
CA LEU A 58 3.82 -15.86 -23.71
C LEU A 58 4.64 -14.68 -23.18
N MET A 59 5.66 -14.95 -22.38
CA MET A 59 6.49 -13.92 -21.75
C MET A 59 7.38 -13.17 -22.75
N LYS A 60 7.90 -13.85 -23.78
CA LYS A 60 8.64 -13.22 -24.88
C LYS A 60 7.74 -12.30 -25.70
N SER A 61 6.49 -12.68 -25.93
CA SER A 61 5.50 -11.85 -26.62
C SER A 61 5.16 -10.60 -25.81
N PHE A 62 4.89 -10.78 -24.51
CA PHE A 62 4.71 -9.67 -23.57
C PHE A 62 5.91 -8.70 -23.59
N LEU A 63 7.13 -9.22 -23.49
CA LEU A 63 8.34 -8.39 -23.45
C LEU A 63 8.56 -7.61 -24.74
N LYS A 64 8.28 -8.21 -25.90
CA LYS A 64 8.37 -7.55 -27.20
C LYS A 64 7.37 -6.38 -27.28
N ASP A 65 6.11 -6.62 -26.95
CA ASP A 65 5.08 -5.57 -26.95
C ASP A 65 5.45 -4.43 -25.99
N LEU A 66 5.91 -4.77 -24.78
CA LEU A 66 6.39 -3.79 -23.81
C LEU A 66 7.54 -2.95 -24.37
N SER A 67 8.52 -3.58 -25.01
CA SER A 67 9.70 -2.89 -25.55
C SER A 67 9.39 -1.90 -26.68
N THR A 68 8.23 -2.05 -27.32
CA THR A 68 7.72 -1.16 -28.38
C THR A 68 6.69 -0.16 -27.89
N HIS A 69 6.28 -0.26 -26.62
CA HIS A 69 5.30 0.64 -26.05
C HIS A 69 5.85 2.05 -25.89
N SER A 70 5.03 3.04 -26.24
CA SER A 70 5.30 4.44 -25.94
C SER A 70 3.98 5.18 -25.69
N HIS A 71 4.05 6.25 -24.90
CA HIS A 71 2.93 7.14 -24.65
C HIS A 71 3.42 8.54 -24.28
N THR A 72 2.57 9.54 -24.48
CA THR A 72 2.85 10.92 -24.11
C THR A 72 2.10 11.32 -22.84
N PHE A 73 2.72 12.14 -21.99
CA PHE A 73 2.12 12.69 -20.78
C PHE A 73 2.54 14.15 -20.58
N GLU A 74 1.75 14.91 -19.83
CA GLU A 74 2.06 16.29 -19.49
C GLU A 74 2.81 16.37 -18.15
N GLU A 75 3.87 17.17 -18.10
CA GLU A 75 4.64 17.45 -16.89
C GLU A 75 4.63 18.96 -16.60
N SER A 76 4.42 19.31 -15.33
CA SER A 76 4.43 20.71 -14.89
C SER A 76 5.84 21.31 -15.00
N LYS A 77 5.94 22.50 -15.61
CA LYS A 77 7.15 23.34 -15.67
C LYS A 77 7.11 24.50 -14.65
N GLY A 78 6.18 24.45 -13.70
CA GLY A 78 5.90 25.56 -12.78
C GLY A 78 4.82 26.50 -13.29
N LYS A 79 4.67 27.63 -12.62
CA LYS A 79 3.64 28.64 -12.91
C LYS A 79 4.32 29.96 -13.30
N TYR A 80 3.68 30.77 -14.13
CA TYR A 80 4.08 32.16 -14.36
C TYR A 80 2.84 33.05 -14.33
N ILE A 81 3.04 34.31 -13.98
CA ILE A 81 1.99 35.32 -14.02
C ILE A 81 2.08 36.00 -15.39
N ASN A 82 0.96 36.06 -16.12
CA ASN A 82 0.93 36.74 -17.41
C ASN A 82 0.75 38.26 -17.25
N LYS A 83 0.73 39.00 -18.36
CA LYS A 83 0.56 40.47 -18.34
C LYS A 83 -0.78 40.94 -17.75
N ASN A 84 -1.74 40.03 -17.59
CA ASN A 84 -3.08 40.28 -17.03
C ASN A 84 -3.19 39.84 -15.56
N ASN A 85 -2.06 39.57 -14.89
CA ASN A 85 -2.00 39.07 -13.52
C ASN A 85 -2.60 37.65 -13.31
N GLU A 86 -2.79 36.87 -14.39
CA GLU A 86 -3.31 35.51 -14.30
C GLU A 86 -2.16 34.51 -14.12
N THR A 87 -2.33 33.58 -13.17
CA THR A 87 -1.37 32.50 -12.95
C THR A 87 -1.58 31.37 -13.96
N ILE A 88 -0.69 31.28 -14.95
CA ILE A 88 -0.71 30.22 -15.96
C ILE A 88 0.24 29.10 -15.57
N GLN A 89 -0.29 27.88 -15.51
CA GLN A 89 0.51 26.68 -15.29
C GLN A 89 1.20 26.26 -16.60
N ARG A 90 2.53 26.31 -16.63
CA ARG A 90 3.29 25.80 -17.78
C ARG A 90 3.30 24.28 -17.72
N ARG A 91 2.93 23.65 -18.82
CA ARG A 91 3.06 22.21 -19.01
C ARG A 91 4.00 21.93 -20.18
N ARG A 92 4.73 20.84 -20.12
CA ARG A 92 5.45 20.28 -21.27
C ARG A 92 4.88 18.90 -21.59
N VAL A 93 4.77 18.59 -22.87
CA VAL A 93 4.48 17.22 -23.32
C VAL A 93 5.79 16.45 -23.31
N VAL A 94 5.78 15.28 -22.68
CA VAL A 94 6.92 14.36 -22.57
C VAL A 94 6.50 13.01 -23.12
N GLN A 95 7.38 12.36 -23.86
CA GLN A 95 7.18 10.98 -24.32
C GLN A 95 7.89 10.02 -23.37
N PHE A 96 7.17 9.01 -22.91
CA PHE A 96 7.73 7.82 -22.26
C PHE A 96 7.83 6.69 -23.28
N ASP A 97 8.98 6.01 -23.31
CA ASP A 97 9.25 4.85 -24.16
C ASP A 97 10.33 3.96 -23.52
N PHE A 98 10.82 2.96 -24.27
CA PHE A 98 11.95 2.11 -23.89
C PHE A 98 13.21 2.32 -24.76
N THR A 99 13.36 3.50 -25.37
CA THR A 99 14.61 3.91 -26.03
C THR A 99 15.72 4.07 -24.99
N ASN A 100 16.96 3.65 -25.25
CA ASN A 100 18.07 3.68 -24.26
C ASN A 100 17.76 2.85 -22.99
N ALA A 101 17.22 1.65 -23.18
CA ALA A 101 16.90 0.72 -22.12
C ALA A 101 17.32 -0.70 -22.49
N LEU A 102 17.64 -1.53 -21.50
CA LEU A 102 17.82 -2.97 -21.64
C LEU A 102 16.69 -3.69 -20.91
N LEU A 103 16.00 -4.57 -21.64
CA LEU A 103 14.93 -5.40 -21.11
C LEU A 103 15.33 -6.86 -21.24
N ALA A 104 15.21 -7.64 -20.18
CA ALA A 104 15.54 -9.06 -20.23
C ALA A 104 14.49 -9.88 -19.50
N TYR A 105 14.04 -10.97 -20.12
CA TYR A 105 13.19 -11.99 -19.51
C TYR A 105 14.04 -13.18 -19.07
N HIS A 106 13.89 -13.58 -17.81
CA HIS A 106 14.49 -14.74 -17.20
C HIS A 106 13.40 -15.76 -16.91
N ASN A 107 13.60 -16.97 -17.41
CA ASN A 107 12.64 -18.05 -17.25
C ASN A 107 12.98 -18.88 -16.01
N SER A 108 12.11 -19.83 -15.64
CA SER A 108 12.33 -20.60 -14.41
C SER A 108 13.55 -21.52 -14.48
N SER A 109 13.98 -21.89 -15.70
CA SER A 109 15.08 -22.81 -15.96
C SER A 109 16.44 -22.15 -16.14
N SER A 110 16.50 -20.82 -16.18
CA SER A 110 17.69 -20.11 -16.66
C SER A 110 18.70 -19.71 -15.57
N ASP A 111 18.50 -20.01 -14.29
CA ASP A 111 19.55 -19.78 -13.28
C ASP A 111 20.74 -20.79 -13.46
N ASN A 112 21.81 -20.36 -14.16
CA ASN A 112 23.15 -20.94 -14.42
C ASN A 112 23.55 -22.37 -13.89
N ILE A 113 24.34 -23.05 -14.73
CA ILE A 113 24.93 -24.41 -14.76
C ILE A 113 25.43 -25.08 -13.46
N ASN A 114 25.75 -24.32 -12.41
CA ASN A 114 26.08 -24.88 -11.08
C ASN A 114 24.84 -25.10 -10.20
N SER A 115 23.68 -24.69 -10.71
CA SER A 115 22.37 -24.85 -10.12
C SER A 115 21.49 -25.70 -11.07
N LYS A 116 21.98 -26.89 -11.41
CA LYS A 116 21.12 -27.93 -11.98
C LYS A 116 20.06 -28.27 -10.91
N ASN A 117 18.77 -28.15 -11.24
CA ASN A 117 17.57 -28.44 -10.41
C ASN A 117 16.91 -27.25 -9.69
N TYR A 118 17.04 -26.02 -10.20
CA TYR A 118 16.47 -24.83 -9.55
C TYR A 118 15.36 -24.21 -10.42
N SER A 119 14.29 -23.74 -9.76
CA SER A 119 13.21 -22.97 -10.37
C SER A 119 13.12 -21.61 -9.67
N VAL A 120 13.28 -20.53 -10.44
CA VAL A 120 12.98 -19.15 -10.01
C VAL A 120 11.66 -18.74 -10.64
N GLU A 121 10.89 -17.90 -9.94
CA GLU A 121 9.71 -17.30 -10.55
C GLU A 121 10.12 -16.57 -11.84
N PRO A 122 9.44 -16.79 -12.97
CA PRO A 122 9.74 -16.06 -14.19
C PRO A 122 9.71 -14.56 -13.93
N HIS A 123 10.70 -13.83 -14.42
CA HIS A 123 10.85 -12.41 -14.11
C HIS A 123 11.49 -11.61 -15.23
N ILE A 124 11.28 -10.31 -15.19
CA ILE A 124 11.75 -9.35 -16.18
C ILE A 124 12.62 -8.32 -15.47
N HIS A 125 13.79 -8.08 -16.03
CA HIS A 125 14.66 -6.97 -15.70
C HIS A 125 14.44 -5.83 -16.69
N ILE A 126 14.42 -4.59 -16.18
CA ILE A 126 14.41 -3.37 -16.98
C ILE A 126 15.50 -2.45 -16.44
N LEU A 127 16.48 -2.13 -17.27
CA LEU A 127 17.62 -1.29 -16.94
C LEU A 127 17.59 -0.04 -17.81
N PHE A 128 17.61 1.13 -17.18
CA PHE A 128 17.70 2.43 -17.85
C PHE A 128 19.04 3.10 -17.55
N ASP A 129 19.56 3.83 -18.54
CA ASP A 129 20.62 4.81 -18.33
C ASP A 129 20.15 5.90 -17.35
N LYS A 130 21.00 6.28 -16.40
CA LYS A 130 20.80 7.40 -15.46
C LYS A 130 20.34 8.70 -16.13
N LYS A 131 20.70 8.91 -17.41
CA LYS A 131 20.33 10.09 -18.21
C LYS A 131 18.86 10.08 -18.63
N LYS A 132 18.19 8.92 -18.60
CA LYS A 132 16.79 8.83 -19.01
C LYS A 132 15.89 9.44 -17.95
N ARG A 133 15.19 10.52 -18.31
CA ARG A 133 14.15 11.10 -17.47
C ARG A 133 12.94 10.16 -17.47
N THR A 134 12.84 9.32 -16.46
CA THR A 134 11.69 8.42 -16.25
C THR A 134 10.44 9.14 -15.69
N GLY A 135 10.44 10.47 -15.64
CA GLY A 135 9.36 11.30 -15.08
C GLY A 135 9.32 11.23 -13.55
N ILE A 136 8.16 11.56 -12.94
CA ILE A 136 7.91 11.36 -11.49
C ILE A 136 7.99 9.85 -11.18
N GLY A 137 9.21 9.40 -10.87
CA GLY A 137 9.62 8.20 -10.14
C GLY A 137 9.37 6.82 -10.75
N TYR A 138 8.19 6.56 -11.31
CA TYR A 138 7.70 5.17 -11.46
C TYR A 138 6.39 5.08 -12.23
N TYR A 139 5.56 6.12 -12.15
CA TYR A 139 4.18 6.09 -12.62
C TYR A 139 4.06 5.71 -14.11
N GLN A 140 4.93 6.26 -14.96
CA GLN A 140 4.87 6.02 -16.40
C GLN A 140 5.29 4.59 -16.77
N LEU A 141 6.33 4.07 -16.13
CA LEU A 141 6.76 2.67 -16.30
C LEU A 141 5.65 1.71 -15.84
N ARG A 142 5.08 1.97 -14.66
CA ARG A 142 3.98 1.16 -14.12
C ARG A 142 2.76 1.18 -15.04
N SER A 143 2.39 2.35 -15.55
CA SER A 143 1.27 2.51 -16.49
C SER A 143 1.52 1.73 -17.79
N ALA A 144 2.73 1.79 -18.33
CA ALA A 144 3.11 1.01 -19.51
C ALA A 144 2.99 -0.50 -19.25
N ILE A 145 3.55 -0.99 -18.13
CA ILE A 145 3.48 -2.41 -17.75
C ILE A 145 2.04 -2.83 -17.54
N GLU A 146 1.22 -2.05 -16.82
CA GLU A 146 -0.18 -2.36 -16.55
C GLU A 146 -1.00 -2.42 -17.84
N LYS A 147 -0.78 -1.47 -18.76
CA LYS A 147 -1.46 -1.46 -20.06
C LYS A 147 -1.15 -2.72 -20.88
N ILE A 148 0.13 -3.09 -20.98
CA ILE A 148 0.51 -4.29 -21.72
C ILE A 148 0.09 -5.55 -20.96
N SER A 149 0.22 -5.60 -19.64
CA SER A 149 -0.14 -6.79 -18.85
C SER A 149 -1.64 -7.07 -18.93
N ASN A 150 -2.48 -6.03 -18.96
CA ASN A 150 -3.92 -6.16 -19.17
C ASN A 150 -4.27 -6.76 -20.53
N LYS A 151 -3.54 -6.42 -21.61
CA LYS A 151 -3.71 -7.03 -22.94
C LYS A 151 -3.47 -8.56 -22.88
N TYR A 152 -2.53 -8.99 -22.06
CA TYR A 152 -2.18 -10.40 -21.90
C TYR A 152 -2.89 -11.08 -20.72
N GLY A 153 -3.75 -10.40 -19.96
CA GLY A 153 -4.34 -10.97 -18.74
C GLY A 153 -3.31 -11.38 -17.68
N LEU A 154 -2.17 -10.69 -17.62
CA LEU A 154 -1.06 -10.98 -16.71
C LEU A 154 -1.03 -10.01 -15.54
N ILE A 155 -0.62 -10.53 -14.39
CA ILE A 155 -0.43 -9.75 -13.17
C ILE A 155 0.97 -9.97 -12.64
N PHE A 156 1.73 -8.88 -12.58
CA PHE A 156 3.10 -8.87 -12.10
C PHE A 156 3.19 -8.48 -10.63
N ASN A 157 4.12 -9.11 -9.93
CA ASN A 157 4.62 -8.68 -8.64
C ASN A 157 5.76 -7.69 -8.88
N PHE A 158 5.50 -6.43 -8.54
CA PHE A 158 6.53 -5.40 -8.55
C PHE A 158 7.36 -5.51 -7.28
N GLN A 159 8.63 -5.88 -7.41
CA GLN A 159 9.64 -5.63 -6.39
C GLN A 159 10.40 -4.38 -6.80
N GLU A 160 10.05 -3.29 -6.14
CA GLU A 160 10.82 -2.06 -6.21
C GLU A 160 11.99 -2.19 -5.23
N GLU A 161 13.21 -1.93 -5.66
CA GLU A 161 14.32 -1.66 -4.73
C GLU A 161 14.16 -0.25 -4.14
N THR A 162 13.02 0.05 -3.50
CA THR A 162 12.86 1.24 -2.64
C THR A 162 12.80 0.79 -1.21
N ALA A 163 13.91 0.32 -0.68
CA ALA A 163 13.95 -0.09 0.69
C ALA A 163 14.34 1.07 1.60
N SER A 164 13.49 1.32 2.59
CA SER A 164 13.82 2.15 3.74
C SER A 164 15.01 1.52 4.50
N LEU A 165 15.91 2.36 5.01
CA LEU A 165 17.22 1.97 5.56
C LEU A 165 17.18 0.95 6.73
N LYS A 166 16.04 0.73 7.39
CA LYS A 166 15.94 -0.20 8.54
C LYS A 166 15.64 -1.65 8.13
N ASP A 167 14.67 -1.89 7.25
CA ASP A 167 14.35 -3.23 6.72
C ASP A 167 15.44 -3.77 5.78
N ASN A 168 16.20 -2.85 5.17
CA ASN A 168 17.37 -3.18 4.36
C ASN A 168 18.45 -3.93 5.11
N SER A 169 18.66 -3.68 6.41
CA SER A 169 19.80 -4.27 7.11
C SER A 169 19.72 -5.79 7.22
N LEU A 170 18.55 -6.33 7.57
CA LEU A 170 18.35 -7.78 7.72
C LEU A 170 18.22 -8.48 6.36
N ALA A 171 17.48 -7.88 5.43
CA ALA A 171 17.35 -8.38 4.07
C ALA A 171 18.72 -8.43 3.36
N LEU A 172 19.53 -7.37 3.47
CA LEU A 172 20.87 -7.30 2.90
C LEU A 172 21.81 -8.33 3.52
N LYS A 173 21.79 -8.52 4.84
CA LYS A 173 22.58 -9.57 5.50
C LYS A 173 22.22 -10.96 4.99
N ASN A 174 20.93 -11.26 4.86
CA ASN A 174 20.48 -12.54 4.34
C ASN A 174 20.81 -12.71 2.85
N SER A 175 20.69 -11.65 2.04
CA SER A 175 21.16 -11.64 0.64
C SER A 175 22.67 -11.89 0.55
N ASN A 176 23.48 -11.25 1.39
CA ASN A 176 24.92 -11.48 1.45
C ASN A 176 25.25 -12.92 1.83
N PHE A 177 24.53 -13.51 2.79
CA PHE A 177 24.69 -14.91 3.16
C PHE A 177 24.34 -15.86 2.01
N SER A 178 23.20 -15.64 1.34
CA SER A 178 22.78 -16.39 0.14
C SER A 178 23.82 -16.28 -0.99
N TRP A 179 24.31 -15.07 -1.28
CA TRP A 179 25.35 -14.83 -2.28
C TRP A 179 26.67 -15.50 -1.94
N PHE A 180 27.09 -15.45 -0.68
CA PHE A 180 28.26 -16.16 -0.19
C PHE A 180 28.15 -17.66 -0.46
N ASN A 181 27.00 -18.26 -0.11
CA ASN A 181 26.75 -19.68 -0.35
C ASN A 181 26.83 -20.01 -1.84
N LYS A 182 26.34 -19.15 -2.73
CA LYS A 182 26.35 -19.42 -4.18
C LYS A 182 27.68 -19.17 -4.89
N ARG A 183 28.43 -18.13 -4.52
CA ARG A 183 29.51 -17.58 -5.36
C ARG A 183 30.88 -17.54 -4.69
N ALA A 184 30.97 -17.70 -3.37
CA ALA A 184 32.28 -17.77 -2.72
C ALA A 184 33.06 -18.97 -3.24
N SER A 185 34.37 -18.83 -3.47
CA SER A 185 35.24 -19.96 -3.80
C SER A 185 35.19 -21.03 -2.71
N ASP A 186 35.46 -22.28 -3.08
CA ASP A 186 35.46 -23.40 -2.12
C ASP A 186 36.43 -23.18 -0.96
N MET A 187 37.61 -22.63 -1.24
CA MET A 187 38.58 -22.24 -0.22
C MET A 187 38.02 -21.19 0.76
N ASN A 188 37.34 -20.15 0.26
CA ASN A 188 36.74 -19.12 1.12
C ASN A 188 35.55 -19.66 1.93
N PHE A 189 34.79 -20.58 1.34
CA PHE A 189 33.70 -21.28 2.03
C PHE A 189 34.23 -22.14 3.18
N GLN A 190 35.19 -23.03 2.90
CA GLN A 190 35.86 -23.87 3.89
C GLN A 190 36.44 -23.04 5.04
N LYS A 191 37.18 -21.98 4.72
CA LYS A 191 37.79 -21.10 5.72
C LYS A 191 36.75 -20.50 6.65
N LYS A 192 35.58 -20.09 6.14
CA LYS A 192 34.51 -19.52 6.96
C LYS A 192 33.85 -20.57 7.86
N VAL A 193 33.58 -21.75 7.32
CA VAL A 193 32.97 -22.87 8.05
C VAL A 193 33.88 -23.35 9.18
N LEU A 194 35.17 -23.53 8.92
CA LEU A 194 36.13 -24.08 9.89
C LEU A 194 36.57 -23.05 10.94
N ASN A 195 36.73 -21.78 10.56
CA ASN A 195 37.40 -20.80 11.42
C ASN A 195 36.48 -19.70 11.97
N ASN A 196 35.18 -19.70 11.65
CA ASN A 196 34.29 -18.59 12.02
C ASN A 196 32.87 -19.03 12.38
N ALA A 197 32.76 -20.11 13.17
CA ALA A 197 31.49 -20.72 13.54
C ALA A 197 30.52 -19.75 14.23
N THR A 198 31.00 -18.91 15.16
CA THR A 198 30.16 -17.93 15.86
C THR A 198 29.51 -16.94 14.89
N LYS A 199 30.26 -16.42 13.93
CA LYS A 199 29.72 -15.50 12.92
C LYS A 199 28.73 -16.20 11.99
N LEU A 200 29.01 -17.45 11.62
CA LEU A 200 28.13 -18.23 10.76
C LEU A 200 26.80 -18.55 11.44
N ASN A 201 26.82 -18.86 12.74
CA ASN A 201 25.61 -19.03 13.54
C ASN A 201 24.74 -17.77 13.53
N LEU A 202 25.35 -16.58 13.69
CA LEU A 202 24.61 -15.31 13.61
C LEU A 202 23.99 -15.06 12.22
N GLU A 203 24.69 -15.42 11.14
CA GLU A 203 24.14 -15.29 9.79
C GLU A 203 22.98 -16.26 9.54
N ILE A 204 23.03 -17.47 10.11
CA ILE A 204 21.92 -18.43 10.10
C ILE A 204 20.73 -17.91 10.91
N ASP A 205 20.98 -17.33 12.10
CA ASP A 205 19.94 -16.70 12.93
C ASP A 205 19.26 -15.55 12.19
N ASP A 206 20.04 -14.70 11.50
CA ASP A 206 19.52 -13.61 10.67
C ASP A 206 18.66 -14.14 9.51
N ALA A 207 19.06 -15.25 8.88
CA ALA A 207 18.27 -15.90 7.83
C ALA A 207 16.91 -16.44 8.35
N ILE A 208 16.92 -17.09 9.52
CA ILE A 208 15.73 -17.59 10.20
C ILE A 208 14.81 -16.42 10.62
N LYS A 209 15.38 -15.36 11.18
CA LYS A 209 14.64 -14.16 11.59
C LYS A 209 13.98 -13.48 10.41
N ASN A 210 14.71 -13.32 9.30
CA ASN A 210 14.14 -12.75 8.07
C ASN A 210 12.97 -13.60 7.55
N TYR A 211 13.13 -14.92 7.58
CA TYR A 211 12.05 -15.83 7.19
C TYR A 211 10.81 -15.68 8.08
N LYS A 212 10.98 -15.67 9.40
CA LYS A 212 9.87 -15.47 10.36
C LYS A 212 9.16 -14.13 10.14
N ASN A 213 9.90 -13.07 9.77
CA ASN A 213 9.33 -11.75 9.51
C ASN A 213 8.58 -11.68 8.17
N THR A 214 9.09 -12.33 7.13
CA THR A 214 8.59 -12.19 5.74
C THR A 214 7.64 -13.29 5.31
N GLY A 215 7.66 -14.45 5.98
CA GLY A 215 6.97 -15.66 5.55
C GLY A 215 7.51 -16.27 4.25
N ASN A 216 8.63 -15.77 3.71
CA ASN A 216 9.16 -16.20 2.42
C ASN A 216 9.89 -17.55 2.51
N LEU A 217 9.10 -18.62 2.54
CA LEU A 217 9.57 -20.00 2.71
C LEU A 217 10.51 -20.45 1.58
N GLN A 218 10.23 -20.06 0.34
CA GLN A 218 11.05 -20.40 -0.82
C GLN A 218 12.48 -19.87 -0.66
N TYR A 219 12.61 -18.59 -0.27
CA TYR A 219 13.90 -17.94 -0.09
C TYR A 219 14.70 -18.57 1.05
N TYR A 220 14.04 -18.89 2.17
CA TYR A 220 14.66 -19.56 3.29
C TYR A 220 15.20 -20.95 2.93
N ILE A 221 14.35 -21.80 2.34
CA ILE A 221 14.73 -23.15 1.89
C ILE A 221 15.89 -23.06 0.89
N LYS A 222 15.86 -22.10 -0.05
CA LYS A 222 16.93 -21.88 -1.02
C LYS A 222 18.26 -21.59 -0.33
N THR A 223 18.31 -20.59 0.55
CA THR A 223 19.53 -20.19 1.25
C THR A 223 20.11 -21.33 2.08
N MET A 224 19.27 -22.08 2.79
CA MET A 224 19.73 -23.18 3.65
C MET A 224 20.13 -24.43 2.86
N ARG A 225 19.42 -24.76 1.77
CA ARG A 225 19.77 -25.89 0.89
C ARG A 225 21.07 -25.66 0.14
N ASP A 226 21.33 -24.43 -0.33
CA ASP A 226 22.60 -24.06 -0.96
C ASP A 226 23.77 -24.24 0.03
N PHE A 227 23.60 -23.81 1.27
CA PHE A 227 24.59 -24.01 2.33
C PHE A 227 24.82 -25.52 2.63
N SER A 228 23.74 -26.27 2.85
CA SER A 228 23.78 -27.71 3.15
C SER A 228 24.42 -28.53 2.02
N SER A 229 24.10 -28.19 0.77
CA SER A 229 24.66 -28.81 -0.43
C SER A 229 26.18 -28.59 -0.53
N ARG A 230 26.66 -27.39 -0.19
CA ARG A 230 28.10 -27.10 -0.19
C ARG A 230 28.85 -27.77 0.95
N LEU A 231 28.25 -27.89 2.13
CA LEU A 231 28.78 -28.70 3.22
C LEU A 231 28.92 -30.16 2.79
N SER A 232 27.86 -30.73 2.19
CA SER A 232 27.86 -32.09 1.67
C SER A 232 28.92 -32.31 0.58
N ARG A 233 28.97 -31.45 -0.45
CA ARG A 233 29.91 -31.55 -1.57
C ARG A 233 31.37 -31.48 -1.13
N GLN A 234 31.66 -30.71 -0.09
CA GLN A 234 33.02 -30.53 0.43
C GLN A 234 33.31 -31.39 1.65
N ASN A 235 32.39 -32.27 2.03
CA ASN A 235 32.48 -33.14 3.20
C ASN A 235 32.82 -32.39 4.50
N LEU A 236 32.16 -31.25 4.73
CA LEU A 236 32.33 -30.43 5.93
C LEU A 236 31.14 -30.61 6.86
N ASP A 237 31.41 -30.79 8.15
CA ASP A 237 30.37 -30.78 9.18
C ASP A 237 30.23 -29.37 9.77
N PHE A 238 28.98 -28.95 10.00
CA PHE A 238 28.70 -27.70 10.68
C PHE A 238 27.43 -27.86 11.53
N PHE A 239 27.60 -27.76 12.84
CA PHE A 239 26.52 -27.98 13.80
C PHE A 239 25.88 -26.65 14.20
N TYR A 240 24.57 -26.55 14.00
CA TYR A 240 23.73 -25.46 14.50
C TYR A 240 22.65 -26.05 15.41
N ASN A 241 22.63 -25.64 16.69
CA ASN A 241 21.73 -26.18 17.71
C ASN A 241 21.69 -27.73 17.73
N SER A 242 22.87 -28.36 17.76
CA SER A 242 23.06 -29.82 17.76
C SER A 242 22.61 -30.55 16.49
N VAL A 243 22.20 -29.84 15.44
CA VAL A 243 21.85 -30.41 14.13
C VAL A 243 23.01 -30.17 13.17
N ASN A 244 23.49 -31.23 12.51
CA ASN A 244 24.47 -31.08 11.43
C ASN A 244 23.78 -30.55 10.18
N LEU A 245 24.09 -29.31 9.80
CA LEU A 245 23.51 -28.64 8.63
C LEU A 245 23.96 -29.25 7.30
N LYS A 246 24.93 -30.16 7.31
CA LYS A 246 25.26 -31.00 6.15
C LYS A 246 24.08 -31.91 5.75
N ASP A 247 23.38 -32.46 6.73
CA ASP A 247 22.35 -33.49 6.52
C ASP A 247 20.95 -32.88 6.36
N THR A 248 20.61 -31.96 7.26
CA THR A 248 19.31 -31.29 7.33
C THR A 248 19.42 -29.94 8.03
N PHE A 249 18.51 -29.02 7.71
CA PHE A 249 18.41 -27.72 8.37
C PHE A 249 17.06 -27.57 9.10
N PRO A 250 16.99 -26.74 10.16
CA PRO A 250 15.74 -26.45 10.84
C PRO A 250 14.71 -25.82 9.90
N LEU A 251 13.48 -26.34 9.89
CA LEU A 251 12.37 -25.77 9.14
C LEU A 251 11.31 -25.29 10.13
N PHE A 252 11.07 -23.98 10.17
CA PHE A 252 10.03 -23.40 11.02
C PHE A 252 8.79 -23.16 10.18
N LEU A 253 7.65 -23.73 10.57
CA LEU A 253 6.39 -23.52 9.85
C LEU A 253 5.41 -22.75 10.72
N SER A 254 4.78 -21.72 10.14
CA SER A 254 3.62 -21.07 10.75
C SER A 254 2.42 -22.03 10.77
N ASP A 255 1.43 -21.75 11.60
CA ASP A 255 0.24 -22.61 11.67
C ASP A 255 -0.55 -22.61 10.35
N SER A 256 -0.53 -21.48 9.63
CA SER A 256 -1.07 -21.41 8.26
C SER A 256 -0.33 -22.38 7.33
N GLN A 257 1.00 -22.37 7.32
CA GLN A 257 1.80 -23.27 6.47
C GLN A 257 1.60 -24.75 6.85
N LYS A 258 1.53 -25.07 8.15
CA LYS A 258 1.21 -26.43 8.62
C LYS A 258 -0.18 -26.87 8.13
N ASN A 259 -1.16 -25.97 8.18
CA ASN A 259 -2.51 -26.25 7.70
C ASN A 259 -2.53 -26.50 6.18
N SER A 260 -1.79 -25.69 5.40
CA SER A 260 -1.65 -25.89 3.95
C SER A 260 -1.06 -27.28 3.64
N LEU A 261 0.00 -27.69 4.34
CA LEU A 261 0.57 -29.03 4.21
C LEU A 261 -0.42 -30.13 4.57
N LYS A 262 -1.17 -29.96 5.66
CA LYS A 262 -2.20 -30.92 6.09
C LYS A 262 -3.28 -31.10 5.00
N ILE A 263 -3.75 -30.01 4.41
CA ILE A 263 -4.74 -30.05 3.32
C ILE A 263 -4.16 -30.75 2.08
N LEU A 264 -2.93 -30.45 1.69
CA LEU A 264 -2.30 -31.07 0.51
C LEU A 264 -1.90 -32.54 0.73
N HIS A 265 -1.75 -32.98 1.99
CA HIS A 265 -1.41 -34.35 2.35
C HIS A 265 -2.65 -35.27 2.46
N GLN A 266 -3.77 -34.76 2.96
CA GLN A 266 -4.94 -35.60 3.29
C GLN A 266 -6.30 -34.88 3.18
N GLY A 267 -6.33 -33.65 2.65
CA GLY A 267 -7.56 -32.88 2.49
C GLY A 267 -8.47 -33.42 1.38
N SER A 268 -9.72 -32.97 1.37
CA SER A 268 -10.63 -33.28 0.27
C SER A 268 -10.21 -32.53 -1.02
N HIS A 269 -10.66 -33.01 -2.18
CA HIS A 269 -10.43 -32.29 -3.45
C HIS A 269 -10.89 -30.84 -3.35
N LYS A 270 -12.08 -30.60 -2.79
CA LYS A 270 -12.65 -29.26 -2.58
C LYS A 270 -11.73 -28.36 -1.74
N ASP A 271 -11.17 -28.89 -0.66
CA ASP A 271 -10.27 -28.13 0.21
C ASP A 271 -8.97 -27.77 -0.50
N ILE A 272 -8.43 -28.69 -1.32
CA ILE A 272 -7.24 -28.43 -2.13
C ILE A 272 -7.52 -27.37 -3.20
N TYR A 273 -8.65 -27.45 -3.91
CA TYR A 273 -9.05 -26.43 -4.89
C TYR A 273 -9.23 -25.04 -4.24
N ASN A 274 -9.84 -24.99 -3.06
CA ASN A 274 -9.97 -23.75 -2.29
C ASN A 274 -8.60 -23.18 -1.88
N LEU A 275 -7.69 -24.06 -1.44
CA LEU A 275 -6.35 -23.67 -1.03
C LEU A 275 -5.53 -23.13 -2.21
N ILE A 276 -5.57 -23.83 -3.35
CA ILE A 276 -4.88 -23.43 -4.59
C ILE A 276 -5.39 -22.09 -5.12
N SER A 277 -6.68 -21.81 -4.93
CA SER A 277 -7.28 -20.53 -5.33
C SER A 277 -6.70 -19.33 -4.55
N ASN A 278 -6.00 -19.56 -3.43
CA ASN A 278 -5.30 -18.51 -2.69
C ASN A 278 -3.88 -18.28 -3.24
N ARG A 279 -3.72 -17.20 -4.00
CA ARG A 279 -2.45 -16.77 -4.61
C ARG A 279 -1.33 -16.50 -3.59
N GLU A 280 -1.66 -16.12 -2.35
CA GLU A 280 -0.65 -15.83 -1.33
C GLU A 280 -0.06 -17.10 -0.69
N ASP A 281 -0.71 -18.26 -0.86
CA ASP A 281 -0.23 -19.52 -0.28
C ASP A 281 0.93 -20.09 -1.10
N LYS A 282 2.15 -19.81 -0.63
CA LYS A 282 3.39 -20.23 -1.29
C LYS A 282 3.55 -21.75 -1.39
N ILE A 283 2.98 -22.53 -0.47
CA ILE A 283 3.06 -24.01 -0.49
C ILE A 283 2.06 -24.57 -1.50
N ALA A 284 0.84 -24.05 -1.53
CA ALA A 284 -0.18 -24.44 -2.50
C ALA A 284 0.28 -24.14 -3.94
N ARG A 285 0.91 -22.98 -4.16
CA ARG A 285 1.50 -22.64 -5.46
C ARG A 285 2.59 -23.63 -5.87
N ALA A 286 3.55 -23.90 -4.98
CA ALA A 286 4.62 -24.85 -5.23
C ALA A 286 4.06 -26.25 -5.56
N TYR A 287 2.96 -26.64 -4.89
CA TYR A 287 2.26 -27.87 -5.19
C TYR A 287 1.69 -27.87 -6.60
N VAL A 288 0.95 -26.84 -7.01
CA VAL A 288 0.44 -26.70 -8.39
C VAL A 288 1.57 -26.81 -9.40
N GLU A 289 2.66 -26.06 -9.25
CA GLU A 289 3.80 -26.11 -10.16
C GLU A 289 4.33 -27.54 -10.33
N SER A 290 4.47 -28.27 -9.21
CA SER A 290 4.89 -29.68 -9.24
C SER A 290 3.90 -30.62 -9.94
N ARG A 291 2.59 -30.31 -9.90
CA ARG A 291 1.55 -31.08 -10.60
C ARG A 291 1.61 -30.89 -12.12
N TYR A 292 2.10 -29.74 -12.57
CA TYR A 292 2.33 -29.43 -13.98
C TYR A 292 3.76 -29.80 -14.44
N GLY A 293 4.51 -30.54 -13.62
CA GLY A 293 5.84 -31.05 -13.99
C GLY A 293 6.99 -30.07 -13.79
N PHE A 294 6.75 -28.91 -13.15
CA PHE A 294 7.81 -27.97 -12.81
C PHE A 294 8.46 -28.34 -11.48
N ASN A 295 9.79 -28.36 -11.45
CA ASN A 295 10.54 -28.58 -10.21
C ASN A 295 10.31 -27.41 -9.25
N ASN A 296 10.04 -27.71 -7.98
CA ASN A 296 9.91 -26.68 -6.95
C ASN A 296 10.59 -27.10 -5.65
N ILE A 297 11.53 -26.26 -5.20
CA ILE A 297 12.38 -26.52 -4.03
C ILE A 297 11.59 -26.76 -2.74
N ILE A 298 10.41 -26.13 -2.60
CA ILE A 298 9.53 -26.32 -1.44
C ILE A 298 8.99 -27.76 -1.44
N ILE A 299 8.48 -28.23 -2.57
CA ILE A 299 7.93 -29.58 -2.71
C ILE A 299 9.03 -30.63 -2.55
N ASP A 300 10.19 -30.41 -3.16
CA ASP A 300 11.33 -31.31 -3.02
C ASP A 300 11.79 -31.44 -1.57
N GLU A 301 11.88 -30.33 -0.86
CA GLU A 301 12.31 -30.32 0.55
C GLU A 301 11.30 -31.06 1.45
N PHE A 302 10.01 -30.86 1.22
CA PHE A 302 8.97 -31.58 1.96
C PHE A 302 8.94 -33.07 1.63
N LYS A 303 9.11 -33.46 0.35
CA LYS A 303 9.24 -34.87 -0.05
C LYS A 303 10.47 -35.52 0.59
N LYS A 304 11.62 -34.83 0.61
CA LYS A 304 12.84 -35.31 1.29
C LYS A 304 12.60 -35.56 2.78
N ARG A 305 11.70 -34.81 3.41
CA ARG A 305 11.29 -34.96 4.82
C ARG A 305 10.13 -35.93 5.04
N GLY A 306 9.73 -36.69 4.01
CA GLY A 306 8.71 -37.74 4.10
C GLY A 306 7.26 -37.27 3.93
N VAL A 307 7.03 -36.03 3.47
CA VAL A 307 5.67 -35.55 3.17
C VAL A 307 5.20 -36.15 1.84
N ASN A 308 4.11 -36.90 1.89
CA ASN A 308 3.45 -37.46 0.71
C ASN A 308 2.29 -36.56 0.27
N PHE A 309 2.50 -35.76 -0.78
CA PHE A 309 1.44 -34.93 -1.33
C PHE A 309 0.42 -35.76 -2.11
N LEU A 310 -0.87 -35.43 -1.99
CA LEU A 310 -1.93 -36.08 -2.76
C LEU A 310 -1.70 -35.91 -4.26
N ASN A 311 -1.98 -36.96 -5.02
CA ASN A 311 -1.82 -36.98 -6.46
C ASN A 311 -3.17 -36.69 -7.13
N ILE A 312 -3.55 -35.41 -7.24
CA ILE A 312 -4.81 -35.01 -7.89
C ILE A 312 -4.55 -34.51 -9.32
N ASN A 313 -5.46 -34.81 -10.23
CA ASN A 313 -5.47 -34.17 -11.55
C ASN A 313 -6.10 -32.79 -11.40
N LEU A 314 -5.30 -31.74 -11.62
CA LEU A 314 -5.76 -30.36 -11.51
C LEU A 314 -6.41 -29.95 -12.82
N ASP A 315 -7.72 -29.81 -12.82
CA ASP A 315 -8.44 -29.20 -13.94
C ASP A 315 -8.38 -27.67 -13.78
N SER A 316 -7.64 -27.01 -14.66
CA SER A 316 -7.48 -25.54 -14.66
C SER A 316 -8.80 -24.81 -14.84
N SER A 317 -9.81 -25.42 -15.48
CA SER A 317 -11.14 -24.82 -15.64
C SER A 317 -11.89 -24.62 -14.31
N ASN A 318 -11.52 -25.39 -13.28
CA ASN A 318 -12.15 -25.36 -11.96
C ASN A 318 -11.39 -24.49 -10.94
N ILE A 319 -10.30 -23.83 -11.35
CA ILE A 319 -9.47 -23.01 -10.47
C ILE A 319 -9.58 -21.56 -10.90
N ASN A 320 -10.27 -20.74 -10.09
CA ASN A 320 -10.24 -19.29 -10.26
C ASN A 320 -9.30 -18.70 -9.21
N LEU A 321 -8.09 -18.32 -9.62
CA LEU A 321 -7.12 -17.70 -8.72
C LEU A 321 -7.70 -16.39 -8.19
N ASN A 322 -7.88 -16.29 -6.87
CA ASN A 322 -8.28 -15.05 -6.23
C ASN A 322 -7.14 -14.05 -6.38
N ILE A 323 -7.26 -13.20 -7.40
CA ILE A 323 -6.45 -12.02 -7.56
C ILE A 323 -6.95 -11.04 -6.51
N ASN A 324 -6.42 -11.17 -5.30
CA ASN A 324 -6.41 -10.04 -4.40
C ASN A 324 -5.59 -8.97 -5.11
N LYS A 325 -6.28 -7.97 -5.71
CA LYS A 325 -5.61 -6.74 -6.10
C LYS A 325 -4.83 -6.30 -4.87
N LYS A 326 -3.49 -6.31 -4.97
CA LYS A 326 -2.62 -5.77 -3.94
C LYS A 326 -3.17 -4.39 -3.69
N ILE A 327 -3.79 -4.22 -2.52
CA ILE A 327 -4.38 -2.97 -2.03
C ILE A 327 -3.39 -1.90 -2.44
N THR A 328 -3.74 -1.14 -3.48
CA THR A 328 -2.84 -0.10 -3.99
C THR A 328 -2.57 0.85 -2.83
N SER A 329 -1.50 1.63 -2.86
CA SER A 329 -1.34 2.72 -1.89
C SER A 329 -2.60 3.62 -1.82
N ASN A 330 -3.40 3.66 -2.90
CA ASN A 330 -4.74 4.25 -2.91
C ASN A 330 -5.82 3.45 -2.14
N ASP A 331 -5.74 2.12 -2.05
CA ASP A 331 -6.57 1.32 -1.14
C ASP A 331 -6.04 1.32 0.32
N LYS A 332 -4.84 1.85 0.60
CA LYS A 332 -4.45 2.17 2.00
C LYS A 332 -5.39 3.23 2.60
N TYR A 333 -6.09 3.97 1.73
CA TYR A 333 -7.16 4.93 2.04
C TYR A 333 -8.58 4.32 1.94
N ARG A 334 -8.73 3.04 1.56
CA ARG A 334 -9.85 2.22 2.05
C ARG A 334 -9.46 1.83 3.49
N LYS A 335 -9.87 2.53 4.54
CA LYS A 335 -11.22 2.93 4.88
C LYS A 335 -11.09 3.91 6.05
N THR A 336 -11.48 5.18 5.91
CA THR A 336 -11.89 5.94 7.10
C THR A 336 -13.24 5.37 7.57
N LEU A 337 -13.61 5.61 8.83
CA LEU A 337 -14.94 5.25 9.32
C LEU A 337 -16.04 5.88 8.44
N ASP A 338 -15.87 7.13 8.02
CA ASP A 338 -16.80 7.83 7.12
C ASP A 338 -16.95 7.16 5.76
N TYR A 339 -15.85 6.67 5.18
CA TYR A 339 -15.90 5.89 3.96
C TYR A 339 -16.69 4.59 4.15
N CYS A 340 -16.48 3.88 5.26
CA CYS A 340 -17.27 2.68 5.58
C CYS A 340 -18.76 3.02 5.70
N TYR A 341 -19.10 4.09 6.42
CA TYR A 341 -20.47 4.55 6.60
C TYR A 341 -21.12 4.88 5.27
N LYS A 342 -20.39 5.58 4.38
CA LYS A 342 -20.88 5.94 3.05
C LYS A 342 -21.14 4.72 2.18
N GLN A 343 -20.20 3.77 2.13
CA GLN A 343 -20.33 2.58 1.30
C GLN A 343 -21.48 1.67 1.75
N ASP A 344 -21.59 1.45 3.06
CA ASP A 344 -22.68 0.65 3.63
C ASP A 344 -24.03 1.32 3.41
N PHE A 345 -24.12 2.64 3.59
CA PHE A 345 -25.35 3.39 3.38
C PHE A 345 -25.79 3.40 1.91
N ILE A 346 -24.85 3.61 0.97
CA ILE A 346 -25.15 3.55 -0.47
C ILE A 346 -25.58 2.13 -0.87
N GLN A 347 -24.89 1.10 -0.38
CA GLN A 347 -25.27 -0.30 -0.64
C GLN A 347 -26.67 -0.60 -0.10
N ALA A 348 -26.99 -0.14 1.11
CA ALA A 348 -28.32 -0.30 1.68
C ALA A 348 -29.39 0.43 0.86
N LEU A 349 -29.09 1.64 0.37
CA LEU A 349 -29.99 2.45 -0.44
C LEU A 349 -30.28 1.84 -1.83
N ILE A 350 -29.37 1.04 -2.38
CA ILE A 350 -29.60 0.31 -3.64
C ILE A 350 -30.75 -0.71 -3.49
N PHE A 351 -30.88 -1.34 -2.32
CA PHE A 351 -31.83 -2.43 -2.10
C PHE A 351 -33.09 -2.03 -1.32
N ALA A 352 -33.03 -0.95 -0.53
CA ALA A 352 -34.14 -0.50 0.28
C ALA A 352 -35.31 0.02 -0.58
N LYS A 353 -36.54 -0.41 -0.28
CA LYS A 353 -37.77 0.09 -0.92
C LYS A 353 -38.45 1.21 -0.14
N ASN A 354 -38.13 1.32 1.15
CA ASN A 354 -38.65 2.35 2.04
C ASN A 354 -37.66 2.57 3.20
N GLU A 355 -37.92 3.56 4.05
CA GLU A 355 -37.06 3.91 5.17
C GLU A 355 -36.95 2.78 6.22
N LYS A 356 -37.98 1.94 6.37
CA LYS A 356 -37.95 0.80 7.29
C LYS A 356 -37.02 -0.29 6.78
N ASP A 357 -37.06 -0.57 5.48
CA ASP A 357 -36.15 -1.51 4.83
C ASP A 357 -34.70 -1.01 4.89
N LEU A 358 -34.48 0.29 4.64
CA LEU A 358 -33.17 0.90 4.74
C LEU A 358 -32.60 0.75 6.16
N GLN A 359 -33.40 1.02 7.19
CA GLN A 359 -33.02 0.83 8.58
C GLN A 359 -32.66 -0.64 8.87
N ASN A 360 -33.48 -1.59 8.42
CA ASN A 360 -33.23 -3.01 8.63
C ASN A 360 -31.94 -3.48 7.96
N ILE A 361 -31.66 -3.02 6.73
CA ILE A 361 -30.42 -3.34 6.03
C ILE A 361 -29.22 -2.76 6.79
N MET A 362 -29.29 -1.50 7.25
CA MET A 362 -28.22 -0.89 8.04
C MET A 362 -27.97 -1.65 9.35
N ILE A 363 -29.01 -2.08 10.06
CA ILE A 363 -28.85 -2.91 11.26
C ILE A 363 -28.13 -4.22 10.92
N ASN A 364 -28.52 -4.90 9.83
CA ASN A 364 -27.86 -6.13 9.36
C ASN A 364 -26.39 -5.91 8.96
N LEU A 365 -26.04 -4.72 8.46
CA LEU A 365 -24.67 -4.32 8.14
C LEU A 365 -23.82 -4.03 9.39
N GLY A 366 -24.41 -3.91 10.57
CA GLY A 366 -23.70 -3.76 11.86
C GLY A 366 -23.97 -2.45 12.62
N TYR A 367 -24.96 -1.65 12.20
CA TYR A 367 -25.27 -0.36 12.81
C TYR A 367 -26.29 -0.54 13.93
N THR A 368 -25.81 -0.80 15.15
CA THR A 368 -26.66 -1.03 16.33
C THR A 368 -27.43 0.22 16.77
N ASP A 369 -28.68 0.07 17.20
CA ASP A 369 -29.57 1.17 17.60
C ASP A 369 -29.69 2.30 16.54
N PHE A 370 -29.79 1.91 15.27
CA PHE A 370 -29.94 2.86 14.16
C PHE A 370 -31.21 3.70 14.30
N LYS A 371 -31.06 5.02 14.28
CA LYS A 371 -32.15 6.01 14.36
C LYS A 371 -31.93 7.12 13.34
N TYR A 372 -33.00 7.61 12.73
CA TYR A 372 -32.91 8.74 11.79
C TYR A 372 -32.84 10.09 12.53
N LYS A 373 -31.89 10.94 12.13
CA LYS A 373 -31.77 12.32 12.63
C LYS A 373 -32.73 13.25 11.91
N GLN A 374 -33.48 14.07 12.65
CA GLN A 374 -34.45 15.03 12.11
C GLN A 374 -34.01 16.47 12.39
N GLN A 375 -34.36 17.38 11.48
CA GLN A 375 -34.32 18.82 11.70
C GLN A 375 -35.59 19.45 11.13
N THR A 376 -36.11 20.49 11.78
CA THR A 376 -37.20 21.30 11.24
C THR A 376 -36.61 22.45 10.43
N ILE A 377 -36.89 22.47 9.13
CA ILE A 377 -36.48 23.54 8.22
C ILE A 377 -37.77 24.10 7.59
N ASN A 378 -38.00 25.41 7.69
CA ASN A 378 -39.22 26.07 7.18
C ASN A 378 -40.54 25.39 7.60
N ASN A 379 -40.71 25.11 8.89
CA ASN A 379 -41.87 24.40 9.48
C ASN A 379 -42.15 23.00 8.91
N LYS A 380 -41.21 22.40 8.17
CA LYS A 380 -41.29 21.01 7.71
C LYS A 380 -40.17 20.18 8.34
N ARG A 381 -40.53 19.04 8.92
CA ARG A 381 -39.55 18.06 9.42
C ARG A 381 -38.89 17.36 8.24
N SER A 382 -37.56 17.44 8.18
CA SER A 382 -36.74 16.71 7.21
C SER A 382 -35.76 15.77 7.92
N ARG A 383 -35.47 14.62 7.30
CA ARG A 383 -34.41 13.73 7.75
C ARG A 383 -33.08 14.25 7.23
N MET A 384 -32.15 14.55 8.13
CA MET A 384 -30.85 15.12 7.77
C MET A 384 -29.71 14.10 7.89
N GLY A 385 -30.00 12.89 8.37
CA GLY A 385 -28.97 11.90 8.65
C GLY A 385 -29.47 10.73 9.49
N PHE A 386 -28.55 10.04 10.15
CA PHE A 386 -28.82 8.96 11.10
C PHE A 386 -27.80 8.93 12.24
N THR A 387 -28.17 8.21 13.30
CA THR A 387 -27.33 7.93 14.45
C THR A 387 -27.32 6.44 14.72
N PHE A 388 -26.23 5.92 15.27
CA PHE A 388 -26.11 4.53 15.69
C PHE A 388 -25.08 4.41 16.83
N ILE A 389 -25.10 3.29 17.54
CA ILE A 389 -24.10 2.96 18.56
C ILE A 389 -22.98 2.16 17.88
N ASN A 390 -21.72 2.58 18.03
CA ASN A 390 -20.58 1.86 17.47
C ASN A 390 -20.11 0.70 18.39
N SER A 391 -19.09 -0.05 17.94
CA SER A 391 -18.51 -1.16 18.70
C SER A 391 -17.93 -0.78 20.07
N ARG A 392 -17.67 0.52 20.30
CA ARG A 392 -17.19 1.08 21.57
C ARG A 392 -18.32 1.68 22.42
N LYS A 393 -19.58 1.36 22.11
CA LYS A 393 -20.80 1.83 22.80
C LYS A 393 -21.01 3.36 22.77
N LYS A 394 -20.41 4.08 21.81
CA LYS A 394 -20.62 5.52 21.60
C LYS A 394 -21.67 5.79 20.53
N ILE A 395 -22.48 6.83 20.72
CA ILE A 395 -23.43 7.32 19.72
C ILE A 395 -22.65 8.09 18.64
N VAL A 396 -22.70 7.60 17.41
CA VAL A 396 -22.15 8.25 16.22
C VAL A 396 -23.29 8.89 15.46
N THR A 397 -23.09 10.13 14.99
CA THR A 397 -24.06 10.88 14.18
C THR A 397 -23.50 11.14 12.80
N ILE A 398 -24.23 10.74 11.76
CA ILE A 398 -23.87 10.91 10.36
C ILE A 398 -24.93 11.75 9.66
N ASN A 399 -24.54 12.86 9.04
CA ASN A 399 -25.43 13.69 8.24
C ASN A 399 -25.38 13.23 6.77
N TYR A 400 -26.50 13.24 6.04
CA TYR A 400 -26.53 12.84 4.63
C TYR A 400 -25.61 13.68 3.74
N SER A 401 -25.42 14.95 4.10
CA SER A 401 -24.46 15.85 3.44
C SER A 401 -23.04 15.30 3.44
N SER A 402 -22.62 14.55 4.48
CA SER A 402 -21.30 13.90 4.51
C SER A 402 -21.10 12.86 3.39
N PHE A 403 -22.18 12.42 2.75
CA PHE A 403 -22.16 11.48 1.63
C PHE A 403 -22.43 12.14 0.27
N ASN A 404 -22.61 13.47 0.22
CA ASN A 404 -23.14 14.21 -0.93
C ASN A 404 -24.55 13.73 -1.33
N LEU A 405 -25.39 13.45 -0.33
CA LEU A 405 -26.78 13.08 -0.52
C LEU A 405 -27.70 14.07 0.22
N SER A 406 -28.81 14.43 -0.42
CA SER A 406 -29.91 15.15 0.22
C SER A 406 -31.04 14.19 0.62
N SER A 407 -31.93 14.65 1.50
CA SER A 407 -33.16 13.92 1.85
C SER A 407 -34.02 13.63 0.61
N LYS A 408 -33.97 14.51 -0.40
CA LYS A 408 -34.69 14.37 -1.67
C LYS A 408 -34.12 13.22 -2.50
N ASP A 409 -32.79 13.06 -2.53
CA ASP A 409 -32.13 12.00 -3.30
C ASP A 409 -32.47 10.62 -2.73
N ILE A 410 -32.42 10.50 -1.40
CA ILE A 410 -32.78 9.27 -0.69
C ILE A 410 -34.23 8.91 -0.97
N ARG A 411 -35.15 9.88 -0.82
CA ARG A 411 -36.58 9.64 -1.07
C ARG A 411 -36.84 9.25 -2.52
N SER A 412 -36.20 9.91 -3.47
CA SER A 412 -36.35 9.60 -4.90
C SER A 412 -35.88 8.17 -5.19
N LYS A 413 -34.76 7.75 -4.59
CA LYS A 413 -34.22 6.40 -4.77
C LYS A 413 -35.11 5.32 -4.15
N LEU A 414 -35.64 5.56 -2.95
CA LEU A 414 -36.57 4.64 -2.31
C LEU A 414 -37.86 4.47 -3.14
N VAL A 415 -38.40 5.56 -3.70
CA VAL A 415 -39.57 5.51 -4.59
C VAL A 415 -39.27 4.73 -5.88
N GLU A 416 -38.11 4.98 -6.49
CA GLU A 416 -37.64 4.23 -7.66
C GLU A 416 -37.56 2.72 -7.36
N ASN A 417 -37.01 2.36 -6.21
CA ASN A 417 -36.85 0.97 -5.79
C ASN A 417 -38.18 0.31 -5.39
N PHE A 418 -39.10 1.05 -4.79
CA PHE A 418 -40.45 0.57 -4.48
C PHE A 418 -41.20 0.13 -5.74
N ASN A 419 -41.02 0.88 -6.83
CA ASN A 419 -41.63 0.59 -8.13
C ASN A 419 -40.91 -0.53 -8.91
N LYS A 420 -39.80 -1.06 -8.38
CA LYS A 420 -39.03 -2.16 -8.98
C LYS A 420 -39.16 -3.44 -8.14
N ASN A 421 -39.19 -4.60 -8.80
CA ASN A 421 -39.15 -5.90 -8.14
C ASN A 421 -37.73 -6.24 -7.64
N ILE A 422 -37.17 -5.39 -6.78
CA ILE A 422 -35.86 -5.58 -6.16
C ILE A 422 -36.01 -6.56 -4.99
N SER A 423 -35.16 -7.58 -4.94
CA SER A 423 -34.98 -8.47 -3.79
C SER A 423 -33.50 -8.58 -3.49
N TYR A 424 -33.13 -8.74 -2.22
CA TYR A 424 -31.74 -8.97 -1.81
C TYR A 424 -31.69 -10.17 -0.86
N ASP A 425 -30.64 -10.98 -0.95
CA ASP A 425 -30.26 -11.89 0.13
C ASP A 425 -29.33 -11.13 1.08
N VAL A 426 -29.57 -11.25 2.39
CA VAL A 426 -28.69 -10.68 3.43
C VAL A 426 -27.23 -11.16 3.25
N LYS A 427 -27.02 -12.35 2.69
CA LYS A 427 -25.67 -12.88 2.37
C LYS A 427 -24.94 -12.11 1.27
N GLU A 428 -25.65 -11.37 0.42
CA GLU A 428 -25.05 -10.57 -0.66
C GLU A 428 -24.52 -9.22 -0.16
N LEU A 429 -24.93 -8.80 1.05
CA LEU A 429 -24.48 -7.56 1.68
C LEU A 429 -23.04 -7.69 2.18
N LYS A 430 -22.13 -6.90 1.59
CA LYS A 430 -20.72 -6.85 1.97
C LYS A 430 -20.47 -5.63 2.85
N SER A 431 -20.62 -5.80 4.16
CA SER A 431 -20.39 -4.73 5.15
C SER A 431 -18.94 -4.22 5.12
N ALA A 432 -18.77 -2.96 4.76
CA ALA A 432 -17.51 -2.25 4.82
C ALA A 432 -17.08 -2.04 6.29
N ILE A 433 -18.02 -1.71 7.19
CA ILE A 433 -17.76 -1.48 8.61
C ILE A 433 -17.39 -2.75 9.38
N LYS A 434 -18.02 -3.91 9.12
CA LYS A 434 -17.64 -5.19 9.75
C LYS A 434 -16.25 -5.66 9.32
N ASN A 435 -15.86 -5.30 8.10
CA ASN A 435 -14.55 -5.59 7.54
C ASN A 435 -13.55 -4.43 7.77
N TYR A 436 -13.87 -3.49 8.65
CA TYR A 436 -12.95 -2.43 9.05
C TYR A 436 -12.00 -2.97 10.12
N SER A 437 -10.72 -3.06 9.78
CA SER A 437 -9.67 -3.22 10.78
C SER A 437 -9.07 -1.84 11.00
N PRO A 438 -9.21 -1.24 12.19
CA PRO A 438 -8.44 -0.05 12.52
C PRO A 438 -6.96 -0.35 12.25
N LYS A 439 -6.19 0.63 11.74
CA LYS A 439 -4.72 0.58 11.88
C LYS A 439 -4.44 0.28 13.35
N SER A 440 -3.41 -0.49 13.67
CA SER A 440 -2.92 -0.60 15.05
C SER A 440 -2.70 0.83 15.54
N LEU A 441 -3.67 1.37 16.29
CA LEU A 441 -3.60 2.74 16.77
C LEU A 441 -2.37 2.76 17.65
N SER A 442 -1.40 3.61 17.31
CA SER A 442 -0.32 3.87 18.24
C SER A 442 -0.94 4.28 19.58
N LYS A 443 -0.28 3.97 20.70
CA LYS A 443 -0.78 4.41 22.02
C LYS A 443 -1.12 5.91 22.02
N THR A 444 -0.37 6.70 21.25
CA THR A 444 -0.57 8.14 21.06
C THR A 444 -1.84 8.47 20.26
N ASN A 445 -2.16 7.74 19.19
CA ASN A 445 -3.44 7.93 18.48
C ASN A 445 -4.63 7.57 19.37
N ILE A 446 -4.51 6.52 20.20
CA ILE A 446 -5.55 6.16 21.19
C ILE A 446 -5.72 7.31 22.18
N LEU A 447 -4.63 7.82 22.75
CA LEU A 447 -4.66 8.92 23.71
C LEU A 447 -5.22 10.22 23.08
N PHE A 448 -4.88 10.51 21.83
CA PHE A 448 -5.46 11.64 21.09
C PHE A 448 -6.99 11.48 20.94
N GLU A 449 -7.46 10.30 20.53
CA GLU A 449 -8.89 10.01 20.41
C GLU A 449 -9.61 10.08 21.76
N GLU A 450 -8.95 9.66 22.85
CA GLU A 450 -9.48 9.77 24.21
C GLU A 450 -9.65 11.22 24.64
N ILE A 451 -8.67 12.08 24.34
CA ILE A 451 -8.68 13.51 24.70
C ILE A 451 -9.69 14.30 23.86
N TYR A 452 -9.70 14.07 22.55
CA TYR A 452 -10.44 14.90 21.59
C TYR A 452 -11.75 14.28 21.10
N ASN A 453 -12.03 13.02 21.45
CA ASN A 453 -13.14 12.24 20.93
C ASN A 453 -13.21 12.25 19.39
N PHE A 454 -12.04 12.26 18.75
CA PHE A 454 -11.85 12.44 17.31
C PHE A 454 -10.74 11.52 16.80
N ASP A 455 -11.04 10.75 15.76
CA ASP A 455 -10.07 9.87 15.09
C ASP A 455 -9.30 10.69 14.06
N THR A 456 -8.12 11.19 14.43
CA THR A 456 -7.31 12.00 13.50
C THR A 456 -6.86 11.17 12.30
N SER A 457 -6.92 11.79 11.13
CA SER A 457 -6.42 11.21 9.89
C SER A 457 -4.88 11.07 9.87
N TYR A 458 -4.20 11.67 10.85
CA TYR A 458 -2.76 11.78 10.94
C TYR A 458 -2.12 10.68 11.80
N ASP A 459 -0.98 10.15 11.36
CA ASP A 459 -0.25 9.10 12.08
C ASP A 459 0.56 9.70 13.25
N LEU A 460 0.08 9.48 14.47
CA LEU A 460 0.70 9.98 15.69
C LEU A 460 1.71 8.99 16.30
N THR A 461 2.14 7.95 15.58
CA THR A 461 3.07 6.93 16.11
C THR A 461 4.40 7.50 16.63
N LYS A 462 4.88 8.60 16.04
CA LYS A 462 6.11 9.30 16.45
C LYS A 462 5.87 10.47 17.40
N TRP A 463 4.63 10.69 17.78
CA TRP A 463 4.23 11.79 18.64
C TRP A 463 4.11 11.32 20.08
N TYR A 464 4.28 12.26 20.98
CA TYR A 464 4.00 12.12 22.40
C TYR A 464 2.97 13.18 22.80
N ILE A 465 2.00 12.78 23.61
CA ILE A 465 0.96 13.66 24.15
C ILE A 465 1.08 13.65 25.67
N LYS A 466 1.12 14.82 26.28
CA LYS A 466 1.02 14.98 27.73
C LYS A 466 0.16 16.16 28.08
N GLU A 467 -0.45 16.08 29.25
CA GLU A 467 -1.01 17.24 29.92
C GLU A 467 0.10 17.92 30.75
N ASN A 468 0.21 19.24 30.64
CA ASN A 468 1.12 20.02 31.44
C ASN A 468 0.52 20.17 32.85
N SER A 469 1.19 19.61 33.87
CA SER A 469 0.69 19.56 35.25
C SER A 469 0.40 20.92 35.89
N THR A 470 0.95 22.01 35.36
CA THR A 470 0.77 23.37 35.90
C THR A 470 -0.31 24.15 35.16
N THR A 471 -0.32 24.05 33.83
CA THR A 471 -1.23 24.83 32.98
C THR A 471 -2.47 24.06 32.53
N HIS A 472 -2.50 22.74 32.73
CA HIS A 472 -3.50 21.81 32.18
C HIS A 472 -3.62 21.85 30.65
N ASN A 473 -2.62 22.44 29.97
CA ASN A 473 -2.53 22.48 28.53
C ASN A 473 -2.13 21.11 27.99
N ILE A 474 -2.70 20.72 26.86
CA ILE A 474 -2.32 19.47 26.18
C ILE A 474 -1.18 19.79 25.23
N GLU A 475 -0.03 19.16 25.43
CA GLU A 475 1.16 19.31 24.60
C GLU A 475 1.33 18.08 23.71
N LEU A 476 1.42 18.30 22.40
CA LEU A 476 1.71 17.30 21.39
C LEU A 476 3.08 17.60 20.78
N TYR A 477 4.02 16.67 20.83
CA TYR A 477 5.34 16.90 20.25
C TYR A 477 5.98 15.64 19.67
N ASN A 478 6.87 15.86 18.71
CA ASN A 478 7.79 14.86 18.15
C ASN A 478 9.20 15.47 18.05
N GLU A 479 10.12 14.84 17.30
CA GLU A 479 11.50 15.35 17.14
C GLU A 479 11.57 16.78 16.56
N THR A 480 10.70 17.11 15.61
CA THR A 480 10.75 18.34 14.81
C THR A 480 9.65 19.35 15.17
N THR A 481 8.49 18.90 15.63
CA THR A 481 7.31 19.73 15.91
C THR A 481 6.89 19.70 17.39
N HIS A 482 6.41 20.85 17.90
CA HIS A 482 5.73 21.00 19.19
C HIS A 482 4.47 21.86 19.03
N ILE A 483 3.31 21.30 19.40
CA ILE A 483 1.99 21.93 19.39
C ILE A 483 1.45 21.97 20.83
N VAL A 484 0.80 23.06 21.19
CA VAL A 484 0.17 23.24 22.50
C VAL A 484 -1.29 23.65 22.32
N ASP A 485 -2.19 22.88 22.89
CA ASP A 485 -3.60 23.22 23.05
C ASP A 485 -3.82 23.87 24.42
N SER A 486 -4.20 25.15 24.40
CA SER A 486 -4.48 25.98 25.57
C SER A 486 -5.97 26.29 25.73
N GLY A 487 -6.84 25.35 25.34
CA GLY A 487 -8.30 25.54 25.42
C GLY A 487 -8.84 26.21 24.15
N ASN A 488 -8.88 27.54 24.11
CA ASN A 488 -9.36 28.30 22.93
C ASN A 488 -8.25 28.62 21.91
N ILE A 489 -7.02 28.20 22.18
CA ILE A 489 -5.86 28.54 21.34
C ILE A 489 -5.05 27.27 21.04
N LEU A 490 -4.79 27.00 19.76
CA LEU A 490 -3.85 25.98 19.30
C LEU A 490 -2.57 26.67 18.82
N ILE A 491 -1.41 26.35 19.40
CA ILE A 491 -0.15 27.03 19.12
C ILE A 491 0.92 26.05 18.65
N VAL A 492 1.51 26.28 17.47
CA VAL A 492 2.75 25.62 17.05
C VAL A 492 3.93 26.37 17.66
N LYS A 493 4.59 25.76 18.66
CA LYS A 493 5.77 26.33 19.32
C LYS A 493 7.07 26.09 18.57
N LYS A 494 7.14 24.99 17.81
CA LYS A 494 8.31 24.57 17.05
C LYS A 494 7.87 23.74 15.85
N HIS A 495 8.49 23.92 14.69
CA HIS A 495 8.40 22.99 13.55
C HIS A 495 9.58 23.19 12.58
N GLU A 496 9.84 22.21 11.71
CA GLU A 496 10.69 22.40 10.52
C GLU A 496 9.84 22.78 9.30
N PRO A 497 10.37 23.51 8.29
CA PRO A 497 9.58 23.95 7.13
C PRO A 497 8.89 22.81 6.36
N LYS A 498 9.49 21.61 6.36
CA LYS A 498 8.92 20.42 5.70
C LYS A 498 7.63 19.90 6.36
N ASP A 499 7.42 20.22 7.64
CA ASP A 499 6.32 19.71 8.46
C ASP A 499 5.08 20.63 8.42
N LEU A 500 5.16 21.77 7.71
CA LEU A 500 4.13 22.81 7.70
C LEU A 500 2.74 22.28 7.30
N ILE A 501 2.68 21.43 6.28
CA ILE A 501 1.44 20.84 5.77
C ILE A 501 0.86 19.86 6.81
N ASP A 502 1.71 19.01 7.38
CA ASP A 502 1.29 18.01 8.35
C ASP A 502 0.79 18.67 9.65
N ASN A 503 1.44 19.76 10.07
CA ASN A 503 1.00 20.55 11.20
C ASN A 503 -0.35 21.20 10.92
N ALA A 504 -0.56 21.73 9.71
CA ALA A 504 -1.84 22.32 9.33
C ALA A 504 -2.98 21.29 9.39
N ILE A 505 -2.77 20.08 8.87
CA ILE A 505 -3.75 18.99 8.95
C ILE A 505 -4.11 18.67 10.40
N LEU A 506 -3.12 18.51 11.27
CA LEU A 506 -3.34 18.14 12.67
C LEU A 506 -4.06 19.26 13.46
N LEU A 507 -3.71 20.53 13.22
CA LEU A 507 -4.38 21.67 13.87
C LEU A 507 -5.84 21.79 13.46
N ILE A 508 -6.16 21.56 12.17
CA ILE A 508 -7.53 21.57 11.67
C ILE A 508 -8.32 20.38 12.23
N ASP A 509 -7.73 19.19 12.30
CA ASP A 509 -8.35 18.03 12.95
C ASP A 509 -8.66 18.33 14.43
N MET A 510 -7.75 18.97 15.17
CA MET A 510 -7.97 19.40 16.56
C MET A 510 -9.07 20.47 16.68
N ALA A 511 -9.10 21.47 15.80
CA ALA A 511 -10.13 22.51 15.79
C ALA A 511 -11.52 21.92 15.54
N ILE A 512 -11.65 21.03 14.55
CA ILE A 512 -12.89 20.30 14.26
C ILE A 512 -13.32 19.46 15.46
N ALA A 513 -12.39 18.72 16.07
CA ALA A 513 -12.67 17.90 17.25
C ALA A 513 -13.21 18.71 18.43
N LYS A 514 -12.74 19.95 18.58
CA LYS A 514 -13.19 20.90 19.59
C LYS A 514 -14.48 21.62 19.22
N GLY A 515 -15.09 21.30 18.06
CA GLY A 515 -16.33 21.91 17.58
C GLY A 515 -16.17 23.37 17.15
N TRP A 516 -15.00 23.73 16.61
CA TRP A 516 -14.76 25.08 16.10
C TRP A 516 -15.32 25.24 14.69
N GLU A 517 -15.97 26.37 14.42
CA GLU A 517 -16.37 26.76 13.06
C GLU A 517 -15.12 27.32 12.37
N LEU A 518 -14.64 26.63 11.33
CA LEU A 518 -13.38 26.95 10.67
C LEU A 518 -13.39 28.33 9.98
N ASP A 519 -14.58 28.88 9.72
CA ASP A 519 -14.76 30.19 9.10
C ASP A 519 -14.56 31.34 10.10
N GLU A 520 -14.62 31.03 11.39
CA GLU A 520 -14.55 32.00 12.49
C GLU A 520 -13.24 31.91 13.29
N ILE A 521 -12.31 31.04 12.89
CA ILE A 521 -11.02 30.91 13.61
C ILE A 521 -10.06 32.01 13.18
N GLU A 522 -9.45 32.66 14.17
CA GLU A 522 -8.36 33.61 13.92
C GLU A 522 -7.06 32.84 13.63
N ILE A 523 -6.42 33.12 12.49
CA ILE A 523 -5.16 32.49 12.09
C ILE A 523 -4.04 33.53 12.17
N SER A 524 -2.97 33.24 12.93
CA SER A 524 -1.80 34.14 13.01
C SER A 524 -0.47 33.37 12.94
N GLY A 525 0.53 33.97 12.31
CA GLY A 525 1.84 33.36 12.08
C GLY A 525 2.54 33.96 10.86
N THR A 526 3.50 33.24 10.27
CA THR A 526 4.10 33.65 8.99
C THR A 526 3.10 33.52 7.83
N ASP A 527 3.33 34.26 6.74
CA ASP A 527 2.49 34.20 5.54
C ASP A 527 2.37 32.77 4.99
N GLU A 528 3.45 31.97 5.03
CA GLU A 528 3.40 30.58 4.60
C GLU A 528 2.53 29.73 5.50
N PHE A 529 2.57 29.95 6.82
CA PHE A 529 1.75 29.24 7.79
C PHE A 529 0.27 29.57 7.60
N ILE A 530 -0.08 30.86 7.54
CA ILE A 530 -1.44 31.33 7.32
C ILE A 530 -2.00 30.70 6.04
N LYS A 531 -1.26 30.83 4.94
CA LYS A 531 -1.65 30.26 3.65
C LYS A 531 -1.79 28.74 3.69
N CYS A 532 -0.98 28.03 4.47
CA CYS A 532 -1.07 26.58 4.59
C CYS A 532 -2.34 26.15 5.35
N ILE A 533 -2.69 26.85 6.42
CA ILE A 533 -3.91 26.62 7.21
C ILE A 533 -5.14 26.93 6.35
N GLU A 534 -5.17 28.09 5.69
CA GLU A 534 -6.27 28.50 4.80
C GLU A 534 -6.47 27.50 3.65
N ASN A 535 -5.39 27.02 3.03
CA ASN A 535 -5.49 25.99 1.98
C ASN A 535 -6.07 24.68 2.52
N GLU A 536 -5.73 24.29 3.75
CA GLU A 536 -6.29 23.07 4.34
C GLU A 536 -7.77 23.25 4.70
N ILE A 537 -8.16 24.41 5.27
CA ILE A 537 -9.58 24.77 5.46
C ILE A 537 -10.32 24.72 4.13
N GLN A 538 -9.77 25.33 3.07
CA GLN A 538 -10.39 25.35 1.76
C GLN A 538 -10.51 23.95 1.15
N LYS A 539 -9.51 23.07 1.28
CA LYS A 539 -9.65 21.66 0.85
C LYS A 539 -10.77 20.94 1.59
N ARG A 540 -10.93 21.19 2.90
CA ARG A 540 -12.01 20.61 3.69
C ARG A 540 -13.37 21.18 3.27
N ARG A 541 -13.43 22.43 2.79
CA ARG A 541 -14.61 23.05 2.15
C ARG A 541 -14.89 22.52 0.74
N ASP A 542 -13.88 22.39 -0.12
CA ASP A 542 -14.02 21.90 -1.51
C ASP A 542 -14.37 20.41 -1.56
N GLY A 543 -13.98 19.63 -0.53
CA GLY A 543 -14.51 18.29 -0.28
C GLY A 543 -15.98 18.28 0.15
N HIS A 544 -16.53 19.45 0.48
CA HIS A 544 -17.90 19.72 0.94
C HIS A 544 -18.78 20.46 -0.09
N ASP A 545 -18.22 21.00 -1.17
CA ASP A 545 -18.97 21.70 -2.21
C ASP A 545 -18.27 21.63 -3.58
N SER A 546 -18.69 20.71 -4.44
CA SER A 546 -18.32 20.75 -5.86
C SER A 546 -19.42 20.21 -6.77
N THR A 547 -20.56 20.92 -6.85
CA THR A 547 -21.40 20.96 -8.06
C THR A 547 -22.29 22.21 -8.08
N ALA A 548 -21.84 23.29 -8.73
CA ALA A 548 -22.60 24.05 -9.75
C ALA A 548 -21.89 25.38 -10.06
N VAL A 549 -21.56 25.55 -11.32
CA VAL A 549 -21.19 26.82 -11.97
C VAL A 549 -22.49 27.46 -12.48
N ASP A 550 -22.76 28.73 -12.17
CA ASP A 550 -22.94 29.83 -13.14
C ASP A 550 -23.61 31.11 -12.53
N THR A 551 -22.87 32.21 -12.64
CA THR A 551 -23.24 33.57 -13.12
C THR A 551 -24.57 34.23 -12.68
N ILE A 552 -24.48 35.43 -12.08
CA ILE A 552 -25.18 36.68 -12.50
C ILE A 552 -24.54 37.90 -11.81
N LEU A 553 -24.33 38.94 -12.62
CA LEU A 553 -23.87 40.31 -12.35
C LEU A 553 -24.77 41.10 -11.39
N SER A 554 -24.18 42.01 -10.62
CA SER A 554 -24.48 43.46 -10.72
C SER A 554 -23.58 44.28 -9.80
N ASP A 555 -22.95 45.29 -10.39
CA ASP A 555 -22.27 46.41 -9.75
C ASP A 555 -23.16 47.12 -8.73
N GLU A 556 -22.56 47.59 -7.62
CA GLU A 556 -22.73 48.97 -7.20
C GLU A 556 -21.60 49.39 -6.24
N ASN A 557 -21.06 50.57 -6.53
CA ASN A 557 -19.95 51.24 -5.88
C ASN A 557 -20.19 51.55 -4.40
N LEU A 558 -19.11 51.57 -3.62
CA LEU A 558 -18.76 52.74 -2.80
C LEU A 558 -17.32 52.64 -2.27
N GLU A 559 -16.50 53.55 -2.78
CA GLU A 559 -15.21 53.94 -2.21
C GLU A 559 -15.39 54.48 -0.79
N SER A 560 -14.43 54.23 0.11
CA SER A 560 -13.52 55.28 0.61
C SER A 560 -12.71 54.86 1.85
N ASN A 561 -11.39 55.06 1.72
CA ASN A 561 -10.45 55.68 2.67
C ASN A 561 -10.26 55.14 4.10
N THR A 562 -9.07 54.54 4.29
CA THR A 562 -7.95 55.02 5.13
C THR A 562 -8.28 55.90 6.36
N ASN A 563 -8.01 55.40 7.57
CA ASN A 563 -6.87 55.78 8.41
C ASN A 563 -7.12 55.53 9.91
N ASP A 564 -6.12 54.88 10.52
CA ASP A 564 -5.48 55.14 11.82
C ASP A 564 -6.24 55.17 13.16
N LEU A 565 -5.66 54.38 14.08
CA LEU A 565 -5.35 54.63 15.50
C LEU A 565 -6.50 55.01 16.46
N SER A 566 -6.80 54.10 17.39
CA SER A 566 -6.44 54.34 18.80
C SER A 566 -6.76 53.16 19.72
N MET A 567 -5.96 53.10 20.78
CA MET A 567 -5.92 52.13 21.86
C MET A 567 -7.18 52.05 22.74
N ASN A 568 -7.28 50.89 23.40
CA ASN A 568 -7.92 50.60 24.68
C ASN A 568 -9.45 50.47 24.68
N THR A 569 -9.95 49.25 24.88
CA THR A 569 -10.23 48.72 26.23
C THR A 569 -10.75 47.29 26.15
N ALA A 570 -10.49 46.54 27.22
CA ALA A 570 -10.86 45.15 27.41
C ALA A 570 -12.34 44.87 27.13
N ASN A 571 -12.59 43.95 26.22
CA ASN A 571 -13.74 43.04 26.29
C ASN A 571 -13.23 41.65 25.88
N GLY A 572 -13.15 40.76 26.87
CA GLY A 572 -12.78 39.37 26.66
C GLY A 572 -13.87 38.66 25.86
N ASN A 573 -13.69 38.61 24.56
CA ASN A 573 -14.38 37.66 23.71
C ASN A 573 -13.53 36.40 23.60
N ASN A 574 -14.18 35.24 23.81
CA ASN A 574 -13.63 33.90 23.68
C ASN A 574 -13.29 33.58 22.21
N GLU A 575 -12.35 34.31 21.60
CA GLU A 575 -11.96 34.09 20.21
C GLU A 575 -11.07 32.84 20.10
N LYS A 576 -11.50 31.92 19.23
CA LYS A 576 -10.81 30.66 18.93
C LYS A 576 -9.70 30.96 17.92
N SER A 577 -8.47 30.53 18.19
CA SER A 577 -7.34 30.86 17.32
C SER A 577 -6.36 29.71 17.09
N VAL A 578 -5.74 29.72 15.90
CA VAL A 578 -4.65 28.84 15.49
C VAL A 578 -3.43 29.72 15.21
N ARG A 579 -2.34 29.50 15.94
CA ARG A 579 -1.17 30.38 15.94
C ARG A 579 0.14 29.64 15.72
N SER A 580 1.10 30.29 15.09
CA SER A 580 2.51 29.89 15.11
C SER A 580 3.29 30.87 15.99
N SER A 581 4.03 30.38 17.00
CA SER A 581 4.87 31.25 17.84
C SER A 581 6.26 31.50 17.23
N LEU A 582 6.49 31.05 16.00
CA LEU A 582 7.72 31.26 15.27
C LEU A 582 7.60 32.60 14.54
N ASN A 583 8.04 33.65 15.22
CA ASN A 583 8.45 34.87 14.54
C ASN A 583 9.79 34.55 13.88
N LEU A 584 9.85 34.61 12.54
CA LEU A 584 11.13 34.85 11.87
C LEU A 584 11.48 36.32 12.02
#